data_AF-A0A0J8RE17-F1
#
_entry.id   AF-A0A0J8RE17-F1
#
_cell.length_a   1.000
_cell.length_b   1.000
_cell.length_c   1.000
_cell.angle_alpha   90.00
_cell.angle_beta   90.00
_cell.angle_gamma   90.00
#
_symmetry.space_group_name_H-M   'P 1'
#
loop_
_entity.id
_entity.type
_entity.pdbx_description
1 polymer ?
#
loop_
_entity_poly.entity_id
_entity_poly.type
_entity_poly.pdbx_seq_one_letter_code
_entity_poly.pdbx_strand_id
1 'polypeptide(L)'
;MEPTRMKNMYAATSAFESVNGMAGVTPQTPATAYGVQNASAIYLHIHETSAKRIQTLDYLRKAHEGRVYWFNTIHFTRADVSRLPYFEKRKLARRAINYLLLGLSVPPILDVSSNPFEYLRSFNALLIEFEAFQQIHPADGGSASTLARARIPQMFKRSTHTGTKARRASSATEIGLPMQSSDQSELKAMTGNIASATNAASAVATFPSISESSDLLPGEEYTYLLTPTLPFDPDFFETYATLCDVLIDCYSRLMSLVSSPSLCTGALGEMFAKADSRLRKVIMSSVVREFEDASRSSVKGEVAGVSRVVLGGLLG
;
A
#
# COMPACT_ATOMS: atom_id res chain seq x y z
N MET A 1 -31.04 -1.45 -24.31
CA MET A 1 -30.02 -1.90 -23.34
C MET A 1 -29.24 -3.04 -23.99
N GLU A 2 -27.97 -2.80 -24.28
CA GLU A 2 -27.17 -3.62 -25.19
C GLU A 2 -26.58 -4.88 -24.50
N PRO A 3 -26.69 -6.08 -25.10
CA PRO A 3 -26.29 -7.36 -24.49
C PRO A 3 -24.77 -7.50 -24.23
N THR A 4 -23.95 -6.65 -24.85
CA THR A 4 -22.50 -6.59 -24.65
C THR A 4 -22.11 -6.14 -23.24
N ARG A 5 -22.92 -5.25 -22.62
CA ARG A 5 -22.68 -4.71 -21.27
C ARG A 5 -22.84 -5.77 -20.17
N MET A 6 -23.74 -6.74 -20.39
CA MET A 6 -24.01 -7.80 -19.42
C MET A 6 -22.85 -8.81 -19.33
N LYS A 7 -22.27 -9.20 -20.48
CA LYS A 7 -21.13 -10.15 -20.50
C LYS A 7 -19.92 -9.62 -19.74
N ASN A 8 -19.60 -8.33 -19.89
CA ASN A 8 -18.49 -7.71 -19.18
C ASN A 8 -18.74 -7.60 -17.66
N MET A 9 -20.00 -7.47 -17.25
CA MET A 9 -20.37 -7.37 -15.83
C MET A 9 -20.24 -8.71 -15.11
N TYR A 10 -20.59 -9.83 -15.77
CA TYR A 10 -20.43 -11.18 -15.21
C TYR A 10 -18.96 -11.64 -15.13
N ALA A 11 -18.12 -11.24 -16.09
CA ALA A 11 -16.69 -11.58 -16.11
C ALA A 11 -15.92 -10.92 -14.95
N ALA A 12 -16.27 -9.68 -14.59
CA ALA A 12 -15.63 -8.99 -13.46
C ALA A 12 -15.96 -9.65 -12.11
N THR A 13 -17.18 -10.12 -11.91
CA THR A 13 -17.58 -10.84 -10.68
C THR A 13 -16.83 -12.17 -10.49
N SER A 14 -16.56 -12.89 -11.58
CA SER A 14 -15.87 -14.19 -11.53
C SER A 14 -14.36 -14.07 -11.27
N ALA A 15 -13.76 -12.91 -11.53
CA ALA A 15 -12.36 -12.64 -11.21
C ALA A 15 -12.08 -12.61 -9.69
N PHE A 16 -13.08 -12.27 -8.86
CA PHE A 16 -12.93 -12.18 -7.41
C PHE A 16 -13.08 -13.54 -6.68
N GLU A 17 -13.95 -14.44 -7.18
CA GLU A 17 -14.14 -15.79 -6.60
C GLU A 17 -12.88 -16.66 -6.71
N SER A 18 -11.99 -16.37 -7.67
CA SER A 18 -10.78 -17.15 -7.94
C SER A 18 -9.64 -16.93 -6.94
N VAL A 19 -9.79 -16.04 -5.95
CA VAL A 19 -8.70 -15.68 -5.02
C VAL A 19 -8.51 -16.70 -3.88
N ASN A 20 -9.40 -17.69 -3.72
CA ASN A 20 -9.43 -18.53 -2.50
C ASN A 20 -9.38 -20.06 -2.71
N GLY A 21 -8.84 -20.57 -3.83
CA GLY A 21 -8.94 -21.99 -4.20
C GLY A 21 -7.63 -22.79 -4.28
N MET A 22 -7.34 -23.54 -3.21
CA MET A 22 -6.71 -24.87 -3.11
C MET A 22 -5.29 -25.16 -3.68
N ALA A 23 -4.41 -25.57 -2.76
CA ALA A 23 -3.18 -26.30 -3.02
C ALA A 23 -3.46 -27.75 -3.44
N GLY A 24 -2.82 -28.21 -4.53
CA GLY A 24 -2.84 -29.60 -4.99
C GLY A 24 -1.45 -30.03 -5.46
N VAL A 25 -0.92 -31.09 -4.86
CA VAL A 25 0.39 -31.69 -5.13
C VAL A 25 0.33 -32.55 -6.40
N THR A 26 1.32 -32.46 -7.29
CA THR A 26 1.52 -33.40 -8.42
C THR A 26 2.98 -33.83 -8.58
N PRO A 27 3.26 -34.99 -9.21
CA PRO A 27 4.50 -35.77 -9.07
C PRO A 27 5.62 -35.37 -10.06
N GLN A 28 6.86 -35.76 -9.73
CA GLN A 28 8.13 -35.39 -10.38
C GLN A 28 8.51 -36.27 -11.61
N THR A 29 9.03 -35.66 -12.69
CA THR A 29 9.65 -36.31 -13.87
C THR A 29 10.74 -35.44 -14.56
N PRO A 30 11.86 -36.03 -15.07
CA PRO A 30 13.28 -35.66 -14.86
C PRO A 30 13.92 -34.44 -15.57
N ALA A 31 15.16 -34.15 -15.12
CA ALA A 31 15.81 -32.87 -14.79
C ALA A 31 16.29 -31.90 -15.90
N THR A 32 15.83 -31.99 -17.15
CA THR A 32 16.36 -31.10 -18.22
C THR A 32 15.30 -30.33 -19.02
N ALA A 33 14.01 -30.59 -18.81
CA ALA A 33 12.90 -29.80 -19.38
C ALA A 33 12.31 -28.77 -18.40
N TYR A 34 12.75 -28.77 -17.14
CA TYR A 34 12.10 -28.02 -16.05
C TYR A 34 12.27 -26.49 -16.11
N GLY A 35 13.32 -25.98 -16.76
CA GLY A 35 13.51 -24.53 -16.90
C GLY A 35 12.42 -23.88 -17.77
N VAL A 36 12.08 -24.53 -18.89
CA VAL A 36 11.07 -24.03 -19.84
C VAL A 36 9.65 -24.17 -19.28
N GLN A 37 9.38 -25.24 -18.53
CA GLN A 37 8.08 -25.43 -17.86
C GLN A 37 7.85 -24.38 -16.76
N ASN A 38 8.89 -24.07 -15.97
CA ASN A 38 8.81 -23.00 -14.97
C ASN A 38 8.67 -21.62 -15.61
N ALA A 39 9.39 -21.35 -16.70
CA ALA A 39 9.29 -20.07 -17.41
C ALA A 39 7.90 -19.86 -18.03
N SER A 40 7.31 -20.93 -18.60
CA SER A 40 5.94 -20.91 -19.16
C SER A 40 4.88 -20.71 -18.08
N ALA A 41 5.02 -21.35 -16.92
CA ALA A 41 4.12 -21.15 -15.79
C ALA A 41 4.21 -19.72 -15.24
N ILE A 42 5.42 -19.16 -15.12
CA ILE A 42 5.64 -17.77 -14.68
C ILE A 42 5.03 -16.79 -15.68
N TYR A 43 5.24 -17.01 -16.97
CA TYR A 43 4.65 -16.21 -18.04
C TYR A 43 3.12 -16.16 -17.92
N LEU A 44 2.48 -17.33 -17.84
CA LEU A 44 1.02 -17.42 -17.72
C LEU A 44 0.54 -16.75 -16.44
N HIS A 45 1.22 -16.96 -15.32
CA HIS A 45 0.88 -16.33 -14.05
C HIS A 45 0.93 -14.80 -14.12
N ILE A 46 1.99 -14.23 -14.72
CA ILE A 46 2.12 -12.78 -14.90
C ILE A 46 0.97 -12.24 -15.75
N HIS A 47 0.68 -12.87 -16.91
CA HIS A 47 -0.38 -12.42 -17.82
C HIS A 47 -1.77 -12.54 -17.21
N GLU A 48 -2.09 -13.68 -16.61
CA GLU A 48 -3.41 -13.93 -16.00
C GLU A 48 -3.66 -12.98 -14.83
N THR A 49 -2.65 -12.82 -13.96
CA THR A 49 -2.75 -11.90 -12.81
C THR A 49 -2.88 -10.46 -13.29
N SER A 50 -2.08 -10.04 -14.27
CA SER A 50 -2.15 -8.69 -14.84
C SER A 50 -3.51 -8.41 -15.47
N ALA A 51 -4.07 -9.36 -16.24
CA ALA A 51 -5.41 -9.23 -16.82
C ALA A 51 -6.50 -9.09 -15.75
N LYS A 52 -6.45 -9.92 -14.69
CA LYS A 52 -7.37 -9.81 -13.54
C LYS A 52 -7.25 -8.46 -12.83
N ARG A 53 -6.02 -7.94 -12.69
CA ARG A 53 -5.75 -6.63 -12.08
C ARG A 53 -6.30 -5.48 -12.90
N ILE A 54 -6.10 -5.51 -14.22
CA ILE A 54 -6.67 -4.51 -15.15
C ILE A 54 -8.19 -4.47 -15.02
N GLN A 55 -8.86 -5.63 -15.05
CA GLN A 55 -10.31 -5.70 -14.87
C GLN A 55 -10.76 -5.18 -13.51
N THR A 56 -10.01 -5.49 -12.44
CA THR A 56 -10.31 -5.01 -11.09
C THR A 56 -10.19 -3.49 -10.99
N LEU A 57 -9.11 -2.90 -11.54
CA LEU A 57 -8.91 -1.45 -11.55
C LEU A 57 -10.00 -0.73 -12.35
N ASP A 58 -10.34 -1.24 -13.52
CA ASP A 58 -11.40 -0.68 -14.35
C ASP A 58 -12.77 -0.75 -13.66
N TYR A 59 -13.05 -1.87 -12.98
CA TYR A 59 -14.26 -2.03 -12.18
C TYR A 59 -14.32 -1.06 -11.01
N LEU A 60 -13.23 -0.94 -10.25
CA LEU A 60 -13.14 -0.01 -9.11
C LEU A 60 -13.33 1.45 -9.55
N ARG A 61 -12.70 1.86 -10.66
CA ARG A 61 -12.91 3.18 -11.27
C ARG A 61 -14.38 3.40 -11.59
N LYS A 62 -15.01 2.48 -12.34
CA LYS A 62 -16.42 2.59 -12.72
C LYS A 62 -17.36 2.61 -11.51
N ALA A 63 -17.05 1.85 -10.46
CA ALA A 63 -17.83 1.82 -9.23
C ALA A 63 -17.74 3.17 -8.49
N HIS A 64 -16.53 3.74 -8.44
CA HIS A 64 -16.29 5.05 -7.85
C HIS A 64 -16.98 6.21 -8.60
N GLU A 65 -17.09 6.08 -9.93
CA GLU A 65 -17.84 7.02 -10.78
C GLU A 65 -19.37 6.80 -10.73
N GLY A 66 -19.85 5.76 -10.03
CA GLY A 66 -21.26 5.39 -9.98
C GLY A 66 -21.80 4.86 -11.32
N ARG A 67 -20.94 4.32 -12.19
CA ARG A 67 -21.34 3.77 -13.52
C ARG A 67 -21.72 2.29 -13.47
N VAL A 68 -21.40 1.61 -12.38
CA VAL A 68 -21.72 0.19 -12.15
C VAL A 68 -22.23 -0.03 -10.73
N TYR A 69 -22.92 -1.15 -10.53
CA TYR A 69 -23.33 -1.62 -9.21
C TYR A 69 -22.15 -2.34 -8.55
N TRP A 70 -21.91 -2.04 -7.28
CA TRP A 70 -21.00 -2.78 -6.43
C TRP A 70 -21.54 -4.19 -6.17
N PHE A 71 -20.81 -5.21 -6.64
CA PHE A 71 -21.19 -6.62 -6.67
C PHE A 71 -22.64 -6.87 -7.11
N ASN A 72 -23.15 -6.12 -8.09
CA ASN A 72 -24.54 -6.18 -8.56
C ASN A 72 -25.61 -6.02 -7.45
N THR A 73 -25.22 -5.47 -6.30
CA THR A 73 -26.07 -5.39 -5.11
C THR A 73 -26.43 -3.94 -4.79
N ILE A 74 -25.43 -3.05 -4.73
CA ILE A 74 -25.63 -1.66 -4.30
C ILE A 74 -25.10 -0.72 -5.37
N HIS A 75 -25.87 0.34 -5.66
CA HIS A 75 -25.41 1.42 -6.50
C HIS A 75 -24.93 2.58 -5.62
N PHE A 76 -23.66 2.94 -5.75
CA PHE A 76 -23.10 4.09 -5.07
C PHE A 76 -23.06 5.26 -6.06
N THR A 77 -23.90 6.28 -5.87
CA THR A 77 -23.76 7.51 -6.65
C THR A 77 -22.56 8.32 -6.16
N ARG A 78 -22.02 9.23 -6.99
CA ARG A 78 -20.94 10.13 -6.55
C ARG A 78 -21.31 10.91 -5.27
N ALA A 79 -22.58 11.27 -5.13
CA ALA A 79 -23.09 11.93 -3.92
C ALA A 79 -23.02 11.00 -2.70
N ASP A 80 -23.36 9.73 -2.84
CA ASP A 80 -23.31 8.75 -1.75
C ASP A 80 -21.87 8.47 -1.32
N VAL A 81 -20.97 8.30 -2.30
CA VAL A 81 -19.54 8.10 -2.03
C VAL A 81 -18.96 9.30 -1.26
N SER A 82 -19.32 10.53 -1.65
CA SER A 82 -18.86 11.74 -0.95
C SER A 82 -19.38 11.88 0.49
N ARG A 83 -20.44 11.17 0.86
CA ARG A 83 -21.04 11.18 2.20
C ARG A 83 -20.51 10.06 3.10
N LEU A 84 -19.67 9.16 2.57
CA LEU A 84 -19.09 8.09 3.37
C LEU A 84 -18.21 8.68 4.49
N PRO A 85 -18.20 8.07 5.70
CA PRO A 85 -17.42 8.60 6.83
C PRO A 85 -15.93 8.80 6.56
N TYR A 86 -15.37 8.05 5.60
CA TYR A 86 -13.97 8.15 5.17
C TYR A 86 -13.69 9.30 4.19
N PHE A 87 -14.73 9.99 3.71
CA PHE A 87 -14.67 11.09 2.72
C PHE A 87 -14.78 12.48 3.36
N GLU A 88 -14.23 12.67 4.58
CA GLU A 88 -14.06 14.01 5.15
C GLU A 88 -13.13 14.86 4.26
N LYS A 89 -13.59 16.05 3.86
CA LYS A 89 -12.91 16.92 2.86
C LYS A 89 -11.40 17.08 3.09
N ARG A 90 -10.96 17.25 4.35
CA ARG A 90 -9.53 17.41 4.70
C ARG A 90 -8.70 16.13 4.53
N LYS A 91 -9.24 14.98 4.93
CA LYS A 91 -8.58 13.67 4.76
C LYS A 91 -8.56 13.27 3.29
N LEU A 92 -9.63 13.59 2.59
CA LEU A 92 -9.79 13.36 1.17
C LEU A 92 -8.73 14.11 0.34
N ALA A 93 -8.49 15.39 0.64
CA ALA A 93 -7.47 16.19 -0.03
C ALA A 93 -6.08 15.58 0.15
N ARG A 94 -5.69 15.19 1.37
CA ARG A 94 -4.40 14.53 1.64
C ARG A 94 -4.27 13.19 0.92
N ARG A 95 -5.33 12.39 0.91
CA ARG A 95 -5.36 11.13 0.16
C ARG A 95 -5.23 11.35 -1.34
N ALA A 96 -5.92 12.35 -1.87
CA ALA A 96 -5.83 12.73 -3.28
C ALA A 96 -4.41 13.18 -3.63
N ILE A 97 -3.76 13.99 -2.79
CA ILE A 97 -2.35 14.36 -2.96
C ILE A 97 -1.49 13.09 -3.02
N ASN A 98 -1.60 12.19 -2.05
CA ASN A 98 -0.80 10.95 -2.03
C ASN A 98 -1.01 10.13 -3.33
N TYR A 99 -2.25 9.98 -3.80
CA TYR A 99 -2.54 9.29 -5.06
C TYR A 99 -2.02 10.02 -6.30
N LEU A 100 -2.06 11.35 -6.30
CA LEU A 100 -1.50 12.17 -7.37
C LEU A 100 0.02 12.01 -7.44
N LEU A 101 0.71 12.07 -6.30
CA LEU A 101 2.16 11.89 -6.24
C LEU A 101 2.58 10.52 -6.81
N LEU A 102 1.87 9.45 -6.43
CA LEU A 102 2.09 8.13 -7.01
C LEU A 102 1.83 8.14 -8.53
N GLY A 103 0.70 8.70 -8.96
CA GLY A 103 0.32 8.76 -10.37
C GLY A 103 1.31 9.52 -11.24
N LEU A 104 1.88 10.63 -10.73
CA LEU A 104 2.92 11.41 -11.42
C LEU A 104 4.27 10.69 -11.50
N SER A 105 4.57 9.84 -10.52
CA SER A 105 5.86 9.14 -10.41
C SER A 105 5.97 7.90 -11.30
N VAL A 106 4.85 7.40 -11.79
CA VAL A 106 4.78 6.17 -12.59
C VAL A 106 5.27 6.36 -14.04
N PRO A 107 4.82 7.37 -14.81
CA PRO A 107 5.19 7.52 -16.22
C PRO A 107 6.71 7.50 -16.50
N PRO A 108 7.58 8.16 -15.71
CA PRO A 108 9.03 8.06 -15.93
C PRO A 108 9.57 6.62 -15.86
N ILE A 109 8.96 5.76 -15.03
CA ILE A 109 9.36 4.35 -14.92
C ILE A 109 8.87 3.57 -16.14
N LEU A 110 7.68 3.88 -16.66
CA LEU A 110 7.12 3.27 -17.87
C LEU A 110 7.96 3.62 -19.10
N ASP A 111 8.44 4.84 -19.23
CA ASP A 111 9.13 5.29 -20.44
C ASP A 111 10.58 4.78 -20.52
N VAL A 112 11.27 4.71 -19.38
CA VAL A 112 12.72 4.44 -19.34
C VAL A 112 13.06 2.94 -19.49
N SER A 113 12.16 2.03 -19.15
CA SER A 113 12.51 0.62 -19.00
C SER A 113 12.05 -0.26 -20.17
N SER A 114 13.01 -0.79 -20.93
CA SER A 114 12.77 -1.80 -21.97
C SER A 114 12.93 -3.24 -21.46
N ASN A 115 13.58 -3.42 -20.32
CA ASN A 115 13.76 -4.73 -19.68
C ASN A 115 12.66 -4.96 -18.62
N PRO A 116 11.88 -6.06 -18.70
CA PRO A 116 10.78 -6.32 -17.76
C PRO A 116 11.24 -6.45 -16.30
N PHE A 117 12.45 -6.95 -16.06
CA PHE A 117 12.98 -7.10 -14.70
C PHE A 117 13.37 -5.75 -14.08
N GLU A 118 14.01 -4.88 -14.86
CA GLU A 118 14.38 -3.54 -14.40
C GLU A 118 13.15 -2.67 -14.20
N TYR A 119 12.16 -2.78 -15.09
CA TYR A 119 10.85 -2.16 -14.91
C TYR A 119 10.23 -2.55 -13.57
N LEU A 120 10.09 -3.85 -13.29
CA LEU A 120 9.50 -4.33 -12.04
C LEU A 120 10.32 -3.92 -10.81
N ARG A 121 11.65 -3.87 -10.92
CA ARG A 121 12.52 -3.43 -9.83
C ARG A 121 12.29 -1.95 -9.51
N SER A 122 12.33 -1.07 -10.51
CA SER A 122 12.10 0.37 -10.34
C SER A 122 10.68 0.65 -9.86
N PHE A 123 9.68 -0.05 -10.41
CA PHE A 123 8.29 0.07 -9.96
C PHE A 123 8.12 -0.41 -8.51
N ASN A 124 8.76 -1.51 -8.11
CA ASN A 124 8.73 -1.95 -6.71
C ASN A 124 9.42 -0.96 -5.77
N ALA A 125 10.53 -0.35 -6.19
CA ALA A 125 11.23 0.68 -5.42
C ALA A 125 10.33 1.91 -5.21
N LEU A 126 9.64 2.39 -6.25
CA LEU A 126 8.65 3.46 -6.14
C LEU A 126 7.55 3.12 -5.13
N LEU A 127 7.00 1.90 -5.19
CA LEU A 127 5.95 1.48 -4.25
C LEU A 127 6.47 1.41 -2.80
N ILE A 128 7.75 1.08 -2.59
CA ILE A 128 8.38 1.09 -1.26
C ILE A 128 8.54 2.53 -0.76
N GLU A 129 9.04 3.43 -1.59
CA GLU A 129 9.16 4.86 -1.27
C GLU A 129 7.80 5.47 -0.94
N PHE A 130 6.77 5.12 -1.72
CA PHE A 130 5.40 5.56 -1.47
C PHE A 130 4.84 5.02 -0.14
N GLU A 131 5.06 3.75 0.19
CA GLU A 131 4.65 3.22 1.50
C GLU A 131 5.39 3.90 2.66
N ALA A 132 6.66 4.28 2.48
CA ALA A 132 7.41 5.04 3.48
C ALA A 132 6.87 6.47 3.62
N PHE A 133 6.62 7.14 2.50
CA PHE A 133 5.99 8.46 2.46
C PHE A 133 4.64 8.46 3.17
N GLN A 134 3.77 7.49 2.90
CA GLN A 134 2.47 7.38 3.57
C GLN A 134 2.56 7.15 5.09
N GLN A 135 3.66 6.56 5.58
CA GLN A 135 3.87 6.37 7.03
C GLN A 135 4.22 7.68 7.73
N ILE A 136 4.92 8.58 7.03
CA ILE A 136 5.32 9.90 7.52
C ILE A 136 4.19 10.92 7.29
N HIS A 137 3.46 10.77 6.18
CA HIS A 137 2.38 11.64 5.72
C HIS A 137 1.06 10.86 5.59
N PRO A 138 0.46 10.43 6.71
CA PRO A 138 -0.75 9.62 6.67
C PRO A 138 -1.95 10.41 6.14
N ALA A 139 -2.75 9.76 5.30
CA ALA A 139 -3.93 10.35 4.66
C ALA A 139 -5.01 10.81 5.65
N ASP A 140 -5.13 10.14 6.81
CA ASP A 140 -6.07 10.51 7.88
C ASP A 140 -5.64 11.74 8.68
N GLY A 141 -4.41 12.22 8.45
CA GLY A 141 -3.85 13.40 9.07
C GLY A 141 -3.52 13.29 10.56
N GLY A 142 -3.54 12.10 11.13
CA GLY A 142 -2.88 11.85 12.41
C GLY A 142 -1.38 12.11 12.28
N SER A 143 -0.74 12.72 13.27
CA SER A 143 0.72 12.88 13.23
C SER A 143 1.38 11.50 13.08
N ALA A 144 2.35 11.37 12.18
CA ALA A 144 3.21 10.20 12.12
C ALA A 144 3.87 10.03 13.49
N SER A 145 3.37 9.08 14.28
CA SER A 145 3.99 8.74 15.56
C SER A 145 5.29 7.98 15.28
N THR A 146 6.36 8.73 15.01
CA THR A 146 7.73 8.23 14.89
C THR A 146 8.24 7.54 16.16
N LEU A 147 7.49 7.58 17.25
CA LEU A 147 7.79 6.92 18.53
C LEU A 147 7.20 5.51 18.71
N ALA A 148 6.24 5.06 17.88
CA ALA A 148 5.50 3.83 18.18
C ALA A 148 6.14 2.52 17.67
N ARG A 149 7.25 2.58 16.91
CA ARG A 149 7.87 1.38 16.29
C ARG A 149 9.31 1.09 16.69
N ALA A 150 9.94 1.91 17.53
CA ALA A 150 11.12 1.46 18.24
C ALA A 150 10.67 0.49 19.34
N ARG A 151 10.56 -0.81 19.02
CA ARG A 151 10.62 -1.86 20.05
C ARG A 151 12.02 -1.78 20.65
N ILE A 152 12.21 -0.91 21.64
CA ILE A 152 13.34 -0.94 22.54
C ILE A 152 13.36 -2.36 23.12
N PRO A 153 14.38 -3.19 22.84
CA PRO A 153 14.50 -4.47 23.50
C PRO A 153 14.56 -4.23 25.00
N GLN A 154 13.71 -4.92 25.75
CA GLN A 154 13.73 -4.96 27.20
C GLN A 154 15.11 -5.44 27.70
N MET A 155 16.05 -4.50 27.89
CA MET A 155 17.42 -4.77 28.33
C MET A 155 17.61 -4.62 29.84
N PHE A 156 16.53 -4.62 30.62
CA PHE A 156 16.60 -4.71 32.08
C PHE A 156 15.67 -5.81 32.60
N LYS A 157 16.02 -7.06 32.31
CA LYS A 157 15.58 -8.19 33.13
C LYS A 157 16.78 -8.76 33.86
N ARG A 158 17.05 -8.23 35.05
CA ARG A 158 17.94 -8.88 36.01
C ARG A 158 17.20 -10.10 36.59
N SER A 159 17.83 -11.24 36.40
CA SER A 159 17.54 -12.52 37.06
C SER A 159 17.59 -12.37 38.59
N THR A 160 16.68 -13.04 39.32
CA THR A 160 17.00 -14.23 40.14
C THR A 160 15.87 -14.59 41.13
N HIS A 161 15.60 -15.90 41.24
CA HIS A 161 15.20 -16.65 42.44
C HIS A 161 13.72 -16.73 42.94
N THR A 162 13.15 -17.92 42.68
CA THR A 162 12.41 -18.87 43.56
C THR A 162 11.11 -18.49 44.28
N GLY A 163 10.04 -19.23 43.95
CA GLY A 163 9.48 -20.27 44.83
C GLY A 163 8.65 -19.88 46.06
N THR A 164 7.37 -20.28 46.03
CA THR A 164 6.52 -20.77 47.15
C THR A 164 6.20 -19.88 48.38
N LYS A 165 4.88 -19.74 48.59
CA LYS A 165 4.10 -19.65 49.86
C LYS A 165 4.41 -18.55 50.91
N ALA A 166 3.28 -17.90 51.27
CA ALA A 166 2.83 -17.54 52.62
C ALA A 166 3.30 -16.22 53.29
N ARG A 167 2.27 -15.37 53.52
CA ARG A 167 1.85 -14.67 54.76
C ARG A 167 2.89 -14.00 55.70
N ARG A 168 2.41 -12.84 56.21
CA ARG A 168 2.67 -12.12 57.48
C ARG A 168 3.77 -11.04 57.49
N ALA A 169 3.27 -9.80 57.46
CA ALA A 169 3.41 -8.72 58.43
C ALA A 169 4.66 -8.58 59.32
N SER A 170 5.10 -7.31 59.36
CA SER A 170 5.65 -6.52 60.49
C SER A 170 7.17 -6.29 60.55
N SER A 171 7.48 -4.98 60.61
CA SER A 171 8.51 -4.26 61.40
C SER A 171 9.98 -4.65 61.28
N ALA A 172 10.84 -3.68 60.94
CA ALA A 172 11.80 -3.05 61.86
C ALA A 172 12.80 -2.14 61.11
N THR A 173 13.29 -1.18 61.89
CA THR A 173 14.17 -0.03 61.65
C THR A 173 15.64 -0.38 61.35
N GLU A 174 16.40 0.62 60.88
CA GLU A 174 17.86 0.89 60.95
C GLU A 174 18.44 1.25 59.57
N ILE A 175 18.80 2.52 59.29
CA ILE A 175 19.99 3.29 59.75
C ILE A 175 21.30 2.60 59.37
N GLY A 176 22.04 3.21 58.43
CA GLY A 176 23.40 2.82 58.07
C GLY A 176 23.89 3.45 56.76
N LEU A 177 24.33 4.72 56.83
CA LEU A 177 25.32 5.30 55.92
C LEU A 177 26.74 4.98 56.48
N PRO A 178 27.85 5.42 55.87
CA PRO A 178 28.30 5.45 54.46
C PRO A 178 29.73 4.85 54.32
N MET A 179 30.27 4.65 53.10
CA MET A 179 31.72 4.85 52.85
C MET A 179 32.10 4.70 51.37
N GLN A 180 32.86 5.71 50.89
CA GLN A 180 34.10 5.67 50.07
C GLN A 180 34.15 4.80 48.80
N SER A 181 34.74 5.22 47.66
CA SER A 181 35.71 6.29 47.40
C SER A 181 35.96 6.42 45.88
N SER A 182 36.53 7.58 45.50
CA SER A 182 37.53 7.81 44.44
C SER A 182 37.12 7.79 42.95
N ASP A 183 36.95 9.04 42.50
CA ASP A 183 37.29 9.71 41.24
C ASP A 183 38.42 9.11 40.36
N GLN A 184 38.23 9.17 39.03
CA GLN A 184 39.31 9.39 38.06
C GLN A 184 38.73 9.98 36.75
N SER A 185 39.11 11.23 36.48
CA SER A 185 38.91 11.96 35.23
C SER A 185 40.16 11.87 34.35
N GLU A 186 40.00 11.91 33.01
CA GLU A 186 40.93 12.40 31.95
C GLU A 186 40.34 11.98 30.57
N LEU A 187 39.85 12.82 29.65
CA LEU A 187 40.40 13.94 28.86
C LEU A 187 41.40 13.57 27.73
N LYS A 188 40.92 13.53 26.46
CA LYS A 188 41.56 13.98 25.20
C LYS A 188 40.70 13.54 24.00
N ALA A 189 40.13 14.39 23.15
CA ALA A 189 40.67 15.35 22.17
C ALA A 189 41.05 14.75 20.78
N MET A 190 40.29 15.20 19.78
CA MET A 190 40.72 15.72 18.45
C MET A 190 40.80 14.80 17.22
N THR A 191 40.42 15.41 16.07
CA THR A 191 40.57 15.05 14.64
C THR A 191 39.28 14.51 14.00
N GLY A 192 38.61 15.11 13.00
CA GLY A 192 38.93 16.21 12.09
C GLY A 192 39.35 15.69 10.71
N ASN A 193 38.41 15.33 9.80
CA ASN A 193 38.73 15.08 8.39
C ASN A 193 37.56 15.44 7.44
N ILE A 194 37.89 16.25 6.42
CA ILE A 194 37.08 16.77 5.31
C ILE A 194 37.59 16.16 3.99
N ALA A 195 36.64 15.92 3.05
CA ALA A 195 36.76 15.76 1.57
C ALA A 195 37.58 14.56 1.02
N SER A 196 37.31 13.94 -0.13
CA SER A 196 36.70 14.35 -1.41
C SER A 196 36.16 13.09 -2.15
N ALA A 197 34.95 13.11 -2.70
CA ALA A 197 34.62 13.26 -4.14
C ALA A 197 35.11 12.16 -5.10
N THR A 198 34.16 11.45 -5.75
CA THR A 198 34.09 11.26 -7.22
C THR A 198 32.79 10.55 -7.65
N ASN A 199 32.02 11.25 -8.51
CA ASN A 199 31.30 10.81 -9.73
C ASN A 199 30.08 9.86 -9.60
N ALA A 200 28.96 10.04 -10.31
CA ALA A 200 28.60 10.94 -11.39
C ALA A 200 27.06 11.17 -11.39
N ALA A 201 26.66 12.43 -11.49
CA ALA A 201 25.29 12.86 -11.71
C ALA A 201 24.99 12.92 -13.21
N SER A 202 23.88 12.33 -13.63
CA SER A 202 23.36 12.40 -14.99
C SER A 202 22.09 13.24 -15.00
N ALA A 203 22.21 14.44 -15.59
CA ALA A 203 21.18 15.31 -16.16
C ALA A 203 19.82 15.43 -15.46
N VAL A 204 19.69 16.54 -14.73
CA VAL A 204 18.49 17.07 -14.09
C VAL A 204 17.59 17.77 -15.13
N ALA A 205 16.28 17.50 -15.09
CA ALA A 205 15.26 18.46 -15.54
C ALA A 205 14.79 19.24 -14.31
N THR A 206 15.33 20.44 -14.10
CA THR A 206 15.04 21.28 -12.92
C THR A 206 13.76 22.06 -13.17
N PHE A 207 12.67 21.69 -12.50
CA PHE A 207 11.51 22.58 -12.35
C PHE A 207 11.76 23.59 -11.22
N PRO A 208 11.21 24.82 -11.27
CA PRO A 208 11.54 25.87 -10.33
C PRO A 208 11.07 25.52 -8.91
N SER A 209 11.98 25.68 -7.94
CA SER A 209 11.69 25.66 -6.50
C SER A 209 10.88 26.90 -6.12
N ILE A 210 9.60 26.71 -5.77
CA ILE A 210 8.80 27.69 -5.03
C ILE A 210 8.40 27.02 -3.71
N SER A 211 9.11 27.41 -2.67
CA SER A 211 8.84 27.10 -1.27
C SER A 211 7.51 27.72 -0.83
N GLU A 212 6.50 26.88 -0.65
CA GLU A 212 5.53 26.86 0.47
C GLU A 212 4.49 25.78 0.15
N SER A 213 4.44 24.72 0.96
CA SER A 213 3.64 23.46 0.86
C SER A 213 4.30 22.20 0.25
N SER A 214 5.63 22.07 0.25
CA SER A 214 6.26 20.74 0.36
C SER A 214 6.60 20.54 1.83
N ASP A 215 5.67 19.97 2.61
CA ASP A 215 5.89 19.69 4.04
C ASP A 215 6.79 18.45 4.24
N LEU A 216 7.77 18.24 3.35
CA LEU A 216 8.79 17.20 3.52
C LEU A 216 9.61 17.56 4.75
N LEU A 217 9.84 16.57 5.61
CA LEU A 217 10.70 16.77 6.76
C LEU A 217 12.15 17.04 6.30
N PRO A 218 12.95 17.81 7.06
CA PRO A 218 14.34 18.03 6.72
C PRO A 218 15.09 16.69 6.52
N GLY A 219 15.64 16.48 5.32
CA GLY A 219 16.35 15.24 4.94
C GLY A 219 15.48 14.13 4.34
N GLU A 220 14.20 14.38 4.09
CA GLU A 220 13.31 13.47 3.37
C GLU A 220 13.53 13.58 1.85
N GLU A 221 14.26 12.62 1.28
CA GLU A 221 14.56 12.54 -0.16
C GLU A 221 14.11 11.19 -0.73
N TYR A 222 13.53 11.22 -1.93
CA TYR A 222 13.05 10.05 -2.66
C TYR A 222 13.70 9.96 -4.04
N THR A 223 14.00 8.75 -4.50
CA THR A 223 14.65 8.55 -5.80
C THR A 223 13.64 8.45 -6.94
N TYR A 224 12.53 7.75 -6.72
CA TYR A 224 11.50 7.48 -7.71
C TYR A 224 10.20 8.23 -7.44
N LEU A 225 9.86 8.47 -6.17
CA LEU A 225 8.65 9.20 -5.80
C LEU A 225 8.84 10.70 -6.01
N LEU A 226 8.10 11.25 -6.97
CA LEU A 226 8.01 12.68 -7.24
C LEU A 226 7.11 13.36 -6.20
N THR A 227 7.61 14.44 -5.62
CA THR A 227 6.93 15.22 -4.56
C THR A 227 6.83 16.71 -4.90
N PRO A 228 6.31 17.10 -6.09
CA PRO A 228 6.17 18.50 -6.44
C PRO A 228 5.18 19.23 -5.52
N THR A 229 5.42 20.51 -5.29
CA THR A 229 4.45 21.42 -4.63
C THR A 229 3.21 21.58 -5.50
N LEU A 230 2.02 21.44 -4.92
CA LEU A 230 0.75 21.58 -5.64
C LEU A 230 0.12 22.95 -5.37
N PRO A 231 -0.30 23.70 -6.40
CA PRO A 231 -0.93 25.01 -6.22
C PRO A 231 -2.38 24.93 -5.72
N PHE A 232 -2.96 23.73 -5.66
CA PHE A 232 -4.34 23.47 -5.21
C PHE A 232 -4.49 22.05 -4.67
N ASP A 233 -5.56 21.83 -3.89
CA ASP A 233 -5.96 20.50 -3.44
C ASP A 233 -6.61 19.73 -4.62
N PRO A 234 -6.05 18.58 -5.04
CA PRO A 234 -6.60 17.81 -6.13
C PRO A 234 -7.96 17.19 -5.77
N ASP A 235 -8.88 17.13 -6.75
CA ASP A 235 -10.14 16.41 -6.58
C ASP A 235 -9.89 14.90 -6.51
N PHE A 236 -10.34 14.28 -5.43
CA PHE A 236 -10.09 12.87 -5.18
C PHE A 236 -10.71 11.95 -6.21
N PHE A 237 -11.92 12.26 -6.70
CA PHE A 237 -12.60 11.39 -7.66
C PHE A 237 -11.85 11.34 -8.98
N GLU A 238 -11.46 12.49 -9.50
CA GLU A 238 -10.66 12.59 -10.72
C GLU A 238 -9.27 11.97 -10.53
N THR A 239 -8.62 12.24 -9.40
CA THR A 239 -7.29 11.70 -9.10
C THR A 239 -7.30 10.19 -8.96
N TYR A 240 -8.32 9.62 -8.32
CA TYR A 240 -8.45 8.17 -8.19
C TYR A 240 -8.71 7.50 -9.55
N ALA A 241 -9.61 8.08 -10.37
CA ALA A 241 -9.91 7.54 -11.69
C ALA A 241 -8.67 7.54 -12.59
N THR A 242 -7.95 8.67 -12.64
CA THR A 242 -6.70 8.80 -13.41
C THR A 242 -5.59 7.90 -12.88
N LEU A 243 -5.46 7.71 -11.57
CA LEU A 243 -4.53 6.73 -11.00
C LEU A 243 -4.88 5.31 -11.44
N CYS A 244 -6.17 4.91 -11.46
CA CYS A 244 -6.57 3.60 -11.97
C CYS A 244 -6.16 3.41 -13.43
N ASP A 245 -6.31 4.44 -14.28
CA ASP A 245 -5.88 4.39 -15.68
C ASP A 245 -4.36 4.21 -15.82
N VAL A 246 -3.58 5.01 -15.10
CA VAL A 246 -2.12 4.89 -15.09
C VAL A 246 -1.67 3.50 -14.60
N LEU A 247 -2.35 2.92 -13.61
CA LEU A 247 -2.04 1.57 -13.14
C LEU A 247 -2.48 0.47 -14.11
N ILE A 248 -3.56 0.67 -14.88
CA ILE A 248 -3.93 -0.21 -15.98
C ILE A 248 -2.84 -0.18 -17.06
N ASP A 249 -2.30 1.00 -17.37
CA ASP A 249 -1.18 1.14 -18.29
C ASP A 249 0.08 0.45 -17.75
N CYS A 250 0.35 0.47 -16.45
CA CYS A 250 1.45 -0.28 -15.84
C CYS A 250 1.38 -1.79 -16.10
N TYR A 251 0.21 -2.40 -15.89
CA TYR A 251 0.03 -3.83 -16.12
C TYR A 251 0.02 -4.15 -17.61
N SER A 252 -0.58 -3.30 -18.43
CA SER A 252 -0.60 -3.46 -19.90
C SER A 252 0.82 -3.38 -20.48
N ARG A 253 1.61 -2.42 -20.00
CA ARG A 253 3.03 -2.28 -20.34
C ARG A 253 3.82 -3.51 -19.90
N LEU A 254 3.62 -4.01 -18.68
CA LEU A 254 4.28 -5.23 -18.22
C LEU A 254 3.98 -6.43 -19.14
N MET A 255 2.71 -6.62 -19.51
CA MET A 255 2.31 -7.69 -20.43
C MET A 255 2.97 -7.54 -21.81
N SER A 256 3.14 -6.30 -22.30
CA SER A 256 3.84 -6.04 -23.55
C SER A 256 5.35 -6.33 -23.49
N LEU A 257 5.99 -6.05 -22.33
CA LEU A 257 7.41 -6.31 -22.11
C LEU A 257 7.68 -7.81 -21.92
N VAL A 258 6.76 -8.53 -21.28
CA VAL A 258 6.80 -9.99 -21.12
C VAL A 258 6.07 -10.64 -22.29
N SER A 259 6.59 -10.47 -23.51
CA SER A 259 5.95 -10.93 -24.74
C SER A 259 6.13 -12.42 -25.04
N SER A 260 7.08 -13.08 -24.40
CA SER A 260 7.39 -14.50 -24.59
C SER A 260 7.83 -15.18 -23.29
N PRO A 261 7.51 -16.47 -23.10
CA PRO A 261 7.98 -17.25 -21.94
C PRO A 261 9.50 -17.30 -21.79
N SER A 262 10.27 -17.14 -22.86
CA SER A 262 11.74 -17.17 -22.81
C SER A 262 12.35 -16.05 -21.96
N LEU A 263 11.61 -14.95 -21.73
CA LEU A 263 12.04 -13.82 -20.90
C LEU A 263 11.79 -14.08 -19.40
N CYS A 264 11.02 -15.12 -19.05
CA CYS A 264 10.62 -15.39 -17.69
C CYS A 264 11.69 -16.18 -16.94
N THR A 265 12.23 -15.56 -15.89
CA THR A 265 13.12 -16.20 -14.92
C THR A 265 12.44 -16.26 -13.56
N GLY A 266 12.91 -17.14 -12.67
CA GLY A 266 12.39 -17.22 -11.29
C GLY A 266 12.47 -15.86 -10.58
N ALA A 267 13.58 -15.13 -10.75
CA ALA A 267 13.74 -13.79 -10.20
C ALA A 267 12.69 -12.79 -10.72
N LEU A 268 12.33 -12.87 -12.01
CA LEU A 268 11.26 -12.04 -12.58
C LEU A 268 9.91 -12.35 -11.93
N GLY A 269 9.57 -13.64 -11.78
CA GLY A 269 8.34 -14.08 -11.14
C GLY A 269 8.24 -13.61 -9.68
N GLU A 270 9.32 -13.72 -8.91
CA GLU A 270 9.37 -13.23 -7.53
C GLU A 270 9.25 -11.70 -7.43
N MET A 271 9.92 -10.96 -8.32
CA MET A 271 9.84 -9.50 -8.35
C MET A 271 8.44 -9.03 -8.76
N PHE A 272 7.80 -9.73 -9.70
CA PHE A 272 6.40 -9.48 -10.05
C PHE A 272 5.49 -9.68 -8.83
N ALA A 273 5.59 -10.82 -8.14
CA ALA A 273 4.75 -11.10 -6.97
C ALA A 273 4.95 -10.05 -5.85
N LYS A 274 6.18 -9.57 -5.65
CA LYS A 274 6.47 -8.48 -4.69
C LYS A 274 5.84 -7.14 -5.12
N ALA A 275 5.92 -6.79 -6.41
CA ALA A 275 5.31 -5.55 -6.90
C ALA A 275 3.77 -5.61 -6.86
N ASP A 276 3.18 -6.71 -7.33
CA ASP A 276 1.73 -6.91 -7.34
C ASP A 276 1.12 -6.88 -5.94
N SER A 277 1.74 -7.57 -4.98
CA SER A 277 1.25 -7.60 -3.59
C SER A 277 1.27 -6.22 -2.94
N ARG A 278 2.31 -5.40 -3.19
CA ARG A 278 2.36 -4.01 -2.71
C ARG A 278 1.29 -3.16 -3.36
N LEU A 279 1.14 -3.22 -4.68
CA LEU A 279 0.13 -2.43 -5.37
C LEU A 279 -1.29 -2.79 -4.90
N ARG A 280 -1.59 -4.08 -4.76
CA ARG A 280 -2.85 -4.57 -4.20
C ARG A 280 -3.09 -4.00 -2.81
N LYS A 281 -2.07 -3.97 -1.95
CA LYS A 281 -2.20 -3.50 -0.57
C LYS A 281 -2.43 -1.97 -0.51
N VAL A 282 -1.65 -1.21 -1.27
CA VAL A 282 -1.64 0.26 -1.22
C VAL A 282 -2.93 0.85 -1.81
N ILE A 283 -3.38 0.32 -2.96
CA ILE A 283 -4.48 0.92 -3.73
C ILE A 283 -5.76 0.08 -3.63
N MET A 284 -5.70 -1.20 -3.97
CA MET A 284 -6.92 -2.00 -4.13
C MET A 284 -7.55 -2.35 -2.77
N SER A 285 -6.75 -2.80 -1.81
CA SER A 285 -7.26 -3.37 -0.55
C SER A 285 -7.92 -2.31 0.33
N SER A 286 -7.41 -1.08 0.33
CA SER A 286 -7.99 0.04 1.07
C SER A 286 -9.35 0.41 0.50
N VAL A 287 -9.44 0.65 -0.81
CA VAL A 287 -10.68 1.06 -1.47
C VAL A 287 -11.75 -0.04 -1.43
N VAL A 288 -11.39 -1.30 -1.72
CA VAL A 288 -12.34 -2.43 -1.63
C VAL A 288 -12.95 -2.52 -0.23
N ARG A 289 -12.13 -2.40 0.81
CA ARG A 289 -12.59 -2.43 2.19
C ARG A 289 -13.59 -1.31 2.50
N GLU A 290 -13.34 -0.10 1.99
CA GLU A 290 -14.25 1.04 2.19
C GLU A 290 -15.61 0.81 1.52
N PHE A 291 -15.62 0.32 0.29
CA PHE A 291 -16.86 -0.04 -0.41
C PHE A 291 -17.62 -1.16 0.30
N GLU A 292 -16.91 -2.17 0.83
CA GLU A 292 -17.55 -3.23 1.62
C GLU A 292 -18.15 -2.69 2.92
N ASP A 293 -17.44 -1.84 3.65
CA ASP A 293 -17.93 -1.25 4.90
C ASP A 293 -19.15 -0.36 4.65
N ALA A 294 -19.11 0.47 3.59
CA ALA A 294 -20.25 1.25 3.12
C ALA A 294 -21.44 0.36 2.76
N SER A 295 -21.19 -0.75 2.05
CA SER A 295 -22.22 -1.71 1.65
C SER A 295 -22.90 -2.35 2.84
N ARG A 296 -22.12 -2.83 3.82
CA ARG A 296 -22.64 -3.41 5.06
C ARG A 296 -23.49 -2.41 5.83
N SER A 297 -23.09 -1.13 5.87
CA SER A 297 -23.87 -0.08 6.51
C SER A 297 -25.20 0.19 5.79
N SER A 298 -25.16 0.30 4.45
CA SER A 298 -26.35 0.55 3.63
C SER A 298 -27.37 -0.58 3.76
N VAL A 299 -26.94 -1.84 3.63
CA VAL A 299 -27.84 -3.00 3.75
C VAL A 299 -28.49 -3.06 5.13
N LYS A 300 -27.75 -2.79 6.21
CA LYS A 300 -28.32 -2.73 7.56
C LYS A 300 -29.38 -1.63 7.68
N GLY A 301 -29.13 -0.47 7.08
CA GLY A 301 -30.08 0.64 7.03
C GLY A 301 -31.38 0.28 6.30
N GLU A 302 -31.26 -0.31 5.11
CA GLU A 302 -32.40 -0.76 4.30
C GLU A 302 -33.25 -1.82 5.05
N VAL A 303 -32.59 -2.83 5.63
CA VAL A 303 -33.28 -3.89 6.40
C VAL A 303 -33.99 -3.31 7.64
N ALA A 304 -33.36 -2.38 8.35
CA ALA A 304 -34.00 -1.70 9.48
C ALA A 304 -35.18 -0.81 9.05
N GLY A 305 -35.10 -0.20 7.86
CA GLY A 305 -36.19 0.53 7.24
C GLY A 305 -37.39 -0.37 6.95
N VAL A 306 -37.16 -1.49 6.26
CA VAL A 306 -38.20 -2.50 5.98
C VAL A 306 -38.82 -3.02 7.27
N SER A 307 -38.00 -3.36 8.28
CA SER A 307 -38.49 -3.81 9.57
C SER A 307 -39.44 -2.78 10.21
N ARG A 308 -39.09 -1.49 10.20
CA ARG A 308 -39.98 -0.43 10.72
C ARG A 308 -41.29 -0.32 9.94
N VAL A 309 -41.26 -0.42 8.61
CA VAL A 309 -42.46 -0.33 7.78
C VAL A 309 -43.38 -1.54 8.00
N VAL A 310 -42.80 -2.75 8.04
CA VAL A 310 -43.56 -4.00 8.21
C VAL A 310 -44.11 -4.13 9.63
N LEU A 311 -43.30 -3.91 10.67
CA LEU A 311 -43.78 -3.97 12.06
C LEU A 311 -44.66 -2.77 12.43
N GLY A 312 -44.38 -1.59 11.90
CA GLY A 312 -45.21 -0.40 12.10
C GLY A 312 -46.59 -0.54 11.45
N GLY A 313 -46.68 -1.20 10.30
CA GLY A 313 -47.95 -1.51 9.64
C GLY A 313 -48.72 -2.69 10.25
N LEU A 314 -48.09 -3.51 11.10
CA LEU A 314 -48.75 -4.62 11.81
C LEU A 314 -49.33 -4.21 13.18
N LEU A 315 -48.97 -3.03 13.66
CA LEU A 315 -49.36 -2.48 14.97
C LEU A 315 -50.30 -1.24 14.87
N GLY A 316 -50.73 -0.89 13.66
CA GLY A 316 -51.77 0.13 13.40
C GLY A 316 -53.02 -0.51 12.83
#